data_AF-A0A7C1ZGX0-F1
#
_entry.id   AF-A0A7C1ZGX0-F1
#
_cell.length_a   1.000
_cell.length_b   1.000
_cell.length_c   1.000
_cell.angle_alpha   90.00
_cell.angle_beta   90.00
_cell.angle_gamma   90.00
#
_symmetry.space_group_name_H-M   'P 1'
#
loop_
_entity.id
_entity.type
_entity.pdbx_description
1 polymer ?
#
loop_
_entity_poly.entity_id
_entity_poly.type
_entity_poly.pdbx_seq_one_letter_code
_entity_poly.pdbx_strand_id
1 'polypeptide(L)'
;MHTECNPKQLTFQGLGNKKVIANFDGGTITSEAGALLLREVDLSSNFIKDFARCFHDNRDPRYTEHSVQQLVARRILGICLGYEDLNDHKQLRYDPLFATLCGKLDLTGENRKQQRDKGQALAGNIRLRGKIAKEPAKATCETIRLKLLKTYMPVPEAR
;
A
#
# COMPACT_ATOMS: atom_id res chain seq x y z
N MET A 1 -27.58 28.75 -13.35
CA MET A 1 -26.37 27.90 -13.45
C MET A 1 -26.22 27.21 -12.10
N HIS A 2 -26.64 25.95 -11.99
CA HIS A 2 -26.48 25.17 -10.76
C HIS A 2 -25.06 24.59 -10.75
N THR A 3 -24.23 25.02 -9.81
CA THR A 3 -22.98 24.33 -9.52
C THR A 3 -23.31 23.12 -8.67
N GLU A 4 -22.91 21.92 -9.11
CA GLU A 4 -22.96 20.74 -8.26
C GLU A 4 -22.09 21.01 -7.03
N CYS A 5 -22.71 20.96 -5.86
CA CYS A 5 -21.99 21.11 -4.61
C CYS A 5 -21.18 19.83 -4.40
N ASN A 6 -19.84 19.95 -4.46
CA ASN A 6 -18.97 18.83 -4.11
C ASN A 6 -19.34 18.35 -2.69
N PRO A 7 -19.48 17.03 -2.48
CA PRO A 7 -19.82 16.50 -1.17
C PRO A 7 -18.76 16.94 -0.15
N LYS A 8 -19.21 17.34 1.05
CA LYS A 8 -18.31 17.81 2.12
C LYS A 8 -17.31 16.75 2.58
N GLN A 9 -17.60 15.47 2.29
CA GLN A 9 -16.78 14.32 2.67
C GLN A 9 -16.88 13.22 1.63
N LEU A 10 -15.81 12.46 1.47
CA LEU A 10 -15.75 11.23 0.68
C LEU A 10 -15.40 10.07 1.61
N THR A 11 -16.12 8.96 1.51
CA THR A 11 -15.87 7.76 2.32
C THR A 11 -15.22 6.69 1.46
N PHE A 12 -14.16 6.08 1.99
CA PHE A 12 -13.41 4.98 1.37
C PHE A 12 -13.54 3.70 2.21
N GLN A 13 -13.02 2.59 1.69
CA GLN A 13 -13.02 1.33 2.43
C GLN A 13 -12.25 1.48 3.74
N GLY A 14 -12.81 0.94 4.82
CA GLY A 14 -12.23 1.03 6.15
C GLY A 14 -10.85 0.37 6.26
N LEU A 15 -10.14 0.70 7.34
CA LEU A 15 -8.89 0.06 7.73
C LEU A 15 -9.05 -0.60 9.09
N GLY A 16 -9.22 -1.93 9.11
CA GLY A 16 -9.60 -2.64 10.32
C GLY A 16 -10.95 -2.14 10.82
N ASN A 17 -11.00 -1.66 12.06
CA ASN A 17 -12.20 -1.04 12.65
C ASN A 17 -12.26 0.49 12.46
N LYS A 18 -11.31 1.10 11.73
CA LYS A 18 -11.25 2.54 11.49
C LYS A 18 -11.94 2.89 10.17
N LYS A 19 -12.71 3.99 10.16
CA LYS A 19 -13.24 4.58 8.93
C LYS A 19 -12.14 5.40 8.24
N VAL A 20 -12.16 5.41 6.90
CA VAL A 20 -11.28 6.27 6.10
C VAL A 20 -12.17 7.29 5.40
N ILE A 21 -12.02 8.55 5.79
CA ILE A 21 -12.85 9.66 5.33
C ILE A 21 -11.91 10.77 4.86
N ALA A 22 -12.10 11.23 3.63
CA ALA A 22 -11.52 12.50 3.19
C ALA A 22 -12.52 13.61 3.48
N ASN A 23 -12.06 14.65 4.17
CA ASN A 23 -12.81 15.86 4.49
C ASN A 23 -11.95 17.08 4.17
N PHE A 24 -12.51 18.27 4.34
CA PHE A 24 -11.86 19.54 4.01
C PHE A 24 -11.73 20.45 5.24
N ASP A 25 -11.55 19.86 6.43
CA ASP A 25 -11.44 20.59 7.70
C ASP A 25 -10.02 21.04 8.06
N GLY A 26 -9.02 20.65 7.25
CA GLY A 26 -7.63 21.06 7.41
C GLY A 26 -6.85 20.31 8.49
N GLY A 27 -7.31 19.12 8.90
CA GLY A 27 -6.61 18.24 9.84
C GLY A 27 -5.23 17.73 9.35
N THR A 28 -5.02 16.41 9.34
CA THR A 28 -3.80 15.87 8.71
C THR A 28 -3.91 15.97 7.19
N ILE A 29 -3.14 16.88 6.60
CA ILE A 29 -3.15 17.15 5.16
C ILE A 29 -2.11 16.28 4.45
N THR A 30 -2.46 15.78 3.28
CA THR A 30 -1.58 15.01 2.40
C THR A 30 -1.88 15.36 0.94
N SER A 31 -0.83 15.42 0.12
CA SER A 31 -0.93 15.60 -1.32
C SER A 31 -1.28 14.30 -2.05
N GLU A 32 -1.17 13.16 -1.36
CA GLU A 32 -1.29 11.81 -1.95
C GLU A 32 -2.71 11.23 -1.82
N ALA A 33 -3.72 12.05 -1.51
CA ALA A 33 -5.09 11.59 -1.24
C ALA A 33 -5.70 10.77 -2.39
N GLY A 34 -5.32 11.05 -3.65
CA GLY A 34 -5.74 10.29 -4.82
C GLY A 34 -5.30 8.82 -4.80
N ALA A 35 -4.24 8.49 -4.06
CA ALA A 35 -3.75 7.13 -3.91
C ALA A 35 -4.74 6.20 -3.18
N LEU A 36 -5.74 6.75 -2.48
CA LEU A 36 -6.83 5.94 -1.92
C LEU A 36 -7.56 5.15 -3.01
N LEU A 37 -7.66 5.68 -4.23
CA LEU A 37 -8.25 4.95 -5.35
C LEU A 37 -7.43 3.72 -5.74
N LEU A 38 -6.09 3.79 -5.64
CA LEU A 38 -5.23 2.63 -5.87
C LEU A 38 -5.46 1.55 -4.81
N ARG A 39 -5.69 1.98 -3.55
CA ARG A 39 -6.04 1.06 -2.46
C ARG A 39 -7.41 0.42 -2.70
N GLU A 40 -8.41 1.14 -3.20
CA GLU A 40 -9.71 0.58 -3.57
C GLU A 40 -9.58 -0.50 -4.65
N VAL A 41 -8.77 -0.22 -5.68
CA VAL A 41 -8.47 -1.19 -6.74
C VAL A 41 -7.74 -2.42 -6.16
N ASP A 42 -6.75 -2.23 -5.30
CA ASP A 42 -6.06 -3.35 -4.64
C ASP A 42 -7.02 -4.20 -3.79
N LEU A 43 -7.88 -3.57 -2.98
CA LEU A 43 -8.85 -4.28 -2.14
C LEU A 43 -9.85 -5.08 -2.99
N SER A 44 -10.27 -4.55 -4.15
CA SER A 44 -11.15 -5.27 -5.07
C SER A 44 -10.48 -6.47 -5.74
N SER A 45 -9.17 -6.39 -5.98
CA SER A 45 -8.40 -7.37 -6.75
C SER A 45 -7.63 -8.38 -5.89
N ASN A 46 -7.33 -8.02 -4.63
CA ASN A 46 -6.33 -8.64 -3.78
C ASN A 46 -4.92 -8.71 -4.40
N PHE A 47 -4.59 -7.84 -5.35
CA PHE A 47 -3.36 -7.93 -6.13
C PHE A 47 -2.09 -7.93 -5.28
N ILE A 48 -1.93 -6.97 -4.39
CA ILE A 48 -0.75 -6.81 -3.53
C ILE A 48 -0.62 -8.02 -2.59
N LYS A 49 -1.74 -8.49 -2.02
CA LYS A 49 -1.77 -9.68 -1.17
C LYS A 49 -1.30 -10.91 -1.91
N ASP A 50 -1.84 -11.15 -3.11
CA ASP A 50 -1.48 -12.30 -3.91
C ASP A 50 -0.03 -12.20 -4.40
N PHE A 51 0.40 -11.02 -4.88
CA PHE A 51 1.78 -10.79 -5.32
C PHE A 51 2.80 -10.95 -4.20
N ALA A 52 2.46 -10.54 -2.97
CA ALA A 52 3.29 -10.74 -1.79
C ALA A 52 3.55 -12.22 -1.48
N ARG A 53 2.69 -13.14 -1.92
CA ARG A 53 2.91 -14.60 -1.75
C ARG A 53 4.03 -15.14 -2.62
N CYS A 54 4.47 -14.41 -3.65
CA CYS A 54 5.65 -14.82 -4.44
C CYS A 54 6.98 -14.62 -3.69
N PHE A 55 6.93 -14.09 -2.47
CA PHE A 55 8.09 -13.80 -1.65
C PHE A 55 8.09 -14.66 -0.40
N HIS A 56 9.25 -15.22 -0.10
CA HIS A 56 9.51 -15.93 1.14
C HIS A 56 10.26 -15.01 2.10
N ASP A 57 9.78 -14.94 3.35
CA ASP A 57 10.32 -14.06 4.38
C ASP A 57 11.27 -14.83 5.32
N ASN A 58 12.58 -14.77 5.06
CA ASN A 58 13.61 -15.35 5.92
C ASN A 58 14.09 -14.38 7.02
N ARG A 59 13.37 -13.27 7.26
CA ARG A 59 13.72 -12.35 8.35
C ARG A 59 13.31 -12.98 9.68
N ASP A 60 14.12 -12.71 10.70
CA ASP A 60 13.78 -13.12 12.05
C ASP A 60 12.51 -12.38 12.52
N PRO A 61 11.43 -13.11 12.91
CA PRO A 61 10.17 -12.51 13.33
C PRO A 61 10.33 -11.55 14.52
N ARG A 62 11.34 -11.75 15.38
CA ARG A 62 11.60 -10.90 16.55
C ARG A 62 11.87 -9.45 16.14
N TYR A 63 12.60 -9.26 15.04
CA TYR A 63 12.97 -7.96 14.49
C TYR A 63 12.05 -7.48 13.36
N THR A 64 10.97 -8.22 13.07
CA THR A 64 10.05 -7.88 11.99
C THR A 64 8.87 -7.08 12.54
N GLU A 65 8.65 -5.89 11.94
CA GLU A 65 7.53 -4.98 12.27
C GLU A 65 6.62 -4.69 11.08
N HIS A 66 7.06 -5.06 9.87
CA HIS A 66 6.33 -4.90 8.62
C HIS A 66 6.25 -6.24 7.91
N SER A 67 5.03 -6.67 7.58
CA SER A 67 4.80 -7.88 6.79
C SER A 67 5.32 -7.69 5.36
N VAL A 68 5.62 -8.78 4.66
CA VAL A 68 6.01 -8.70 3.24
C VAL A 68 4.94 -7.98 2.41
N GLN A 69 3.66 -8.24 2.68
CA GLN A 69 2.56 -7.52 2.03
C GLN A 69 2.67 -6.00 2.23
N GLN A 70 2.95 -5.52 3.44
CA GLN A 70 3.13 -4.08 3.71
C GLN A 70 4.34 -3.50 2.97
N LEU A 71 5.45 -4.25 2.90
CA LEU A 71 6.65 -3.82 2.18
C LEU A 71 6.43 -3.76 0.66
N VAL A 72 5.72 -4.75 0.13
CA VAL A 72 5.33 -4.84 -1.29
C VAL A 72 4.33 -3.75 -1.64
N ALA A 73 3.32 -3.52 -0.79
CA ALA A 73 2.34 -2.45 -0.96
C ALA A 73 3.04 -1.09 -1.07
N ARG A 74 3.89 -0.78 -0.09
CA ARG A 74 4.69 0.45 -0.06
C ARG A 74 5.49 0.63 -1.35
N ARG A 75 6.06 -0.46 -1.89
CA ARG A 75 6.86 -0.39 -3.12
C ARG A 75 6.01 -0.17 -4.36
N ILE A 76 4.91 -0.92 -4.53
CA ILE A 76 4.02 -0.81 -5.68
C ILE A 76 3.36 0.57 -5.71
N LEU A 77 2.80 1.00 -4.58
CA LEU A 77 2.14 2.29 -4.46
C LEU A 77 3.11 3.45 -4.65
N GLY A 78 4.34 3.35 -4.11
CA GLY A 78 5.39 4.33 -4.37
C GLY A 78 5.68 4.47 -5.86
N ILE A 79 5.81 3.36 -6.60
CA ILE A 79 5.99 3.39 -8.06
C ILE A 79 4.78 4.01 -8.77
N CYS A 80 3.56 3.66 -8.38
CA CYS A 80 2.34 4.24 -8.97
C CYS A 80 2.23 5.76 -8.77
N LEU A 81 2.84 6.29 -7.72
CA LEU A 81 2.87 7.72 -7.41
C LEU A 81 4.13 8.43 -7.92
N GLY A 82 5.03 7.74 -8.63
CA GLY A 82 6.26 8.33 -9.19
C GLY A 82 7.43 8.45 -8.20
N TYR A 83 7.43 7.64 -7.13
CA TYR A 83 8.48 7.56 -6.11
C TYR A 83 9.39 6.33 -6.30
N GLU A 84 9.80 6.04 -7.53
CA GLU A 84 10.53 4.82 -7.87
C GLU A 84 11.95 4.74 -7.29
N ASP A 85 12.59 5.87 -6.97
CA ASP A 85 14.00 5.92 -6.57
C ASP A 85 14.24 5.73 -5.05
N LEU A 86 13.15 5.68 -4.28
CA LEU A 86 13.12 5.52 -2.82
C LEU A 86 13.60 6.73 -2.00
N ASN A 87 13.84 7.88 -2.60
CA ASN A 87 14.33 9.05 -1.87
C ASN A 87 13.20 9.64 -0.98
N ASP A 88 11.97 9.70 -1.50
CA ASP A 88 10.78 10.29 -0.85
C ASP A 88 10.27 9.43 0.29
N HIS A 89 10.61 8.14 0.26
CA HIS A 89 10.21 7.17 1.26
C HIS A 89 10.73 7.52 2.68
N LYS A 90 11.79 8.34 2.79
CA LYS A 90 12.21 8.92 4.08
C LYS A 90 11.17 9.87 4.67
N GLN A 91 10.42 10.59 3.83
CA GLN A 91 9.36 11.50 4.24
C GLN A 91 8.02 10.77 4.32
N LEU A 92 7.67 9.96 3.31
CA LEU A 92 6.41 9.19 3.25
C LEU A 92 6.24 8.21 4.42
N ARG A 93 7.29 7.91 5.19
CA ARG A 93 7.17 7.07 6.38
C ARG A 93 6.40 7.72 7.53
N TYR A 94 6.29 9.05 7.51
CA TYR A 94 5.56 9.84 8.49
C TYR A 94 4.12 10.11 8.06
N ASP A 95 3.77 9.89 6.79
CA ASP A 95 2.44 10.17 6.28
C ASP A 95 1.44 9.07 6.72
N PRO A 96 0.43 9.41 7.56
CA PRO A 96 -0.59 8.46 8.00
C PRO A 96 -1.44 7.92 6.84
N LEU A 97 -1.61 8.70 5.77
CA LEU A 97 -2.27 8.22 4.57
C LEU A 97 -1.46 7.12 3.92
N PHE A 98 -0.15 7.32 3.74
CA PHE A 98 0.70 6.30 3.12
C PHE A 98 0.74 5.00 3.97
N ALA A 99 0.69 5.13 5.29
CA ALA A 99 0.50 4.00 6.20
C ALA A 99 -0.85 3.29 6.00
N THR A 100 -1.92 4.06 5.80
CA THR A 100 -3.27 3.56 5.46
C THR A 100 -3.28 2.77 4.15
N LEU A 101 -2.61 3.28 3.12
CA LEU A 101 -2.46 2.61 1.83
C LEU A 101 -1.75 1.26 1.96
N CYS A 102 -0.73 1.20 2.83
CA CYS A 102 -0.01 -0.04 3.10
C CYS A 102 -0.75 -1.02 4.03
N GLY A 103 -1.92 -0.65 4.55
CA GLY A 103 -2.68 -1.48 5.50
C GLY A 103 -2.07 -1.56 6.90
N LYS A 104 -1.37 -0.51 7.35
CA LYS A 104 -0.76 -0.45 8.69
C LYS A 104 -1.78 0.11 9.69
N LEU A 105 -2.04 -0.59 10.80
CA LEU A 105 -3.01 -0.11 11.81
C LEU A 105 -2.47 1.00 12.72
N ASP A 106 -1.16 0.99 12.96
CA ASP A 106 -0.45 2.05 13.66
C ASP A 106 -0.03 3.13 12.65
N LEU A 107 -0.90 4.12 12.47
CA LEU A 107 -0.78 5.15 11.43
C LEU A 107 0.24 6.24 11.75
N THR A 108 0.61 6.38 13.02
CA THR A 108 1.61 7.36 13.49
C THR A 108 2.95 6.70 13.79
N GLY A 109 2.97 5.39 14.04
CA GLY A 109 4.19 4.68 14.42
C GLY A 109 4.52 4.83 15.90
N GLU A 110 3.58 5.22 16.75
CA GLU A 110 3.83 5.35 18.19
C GLU A 110 4.11 4.00 18.87
N ASN A 111 3.61 2.91 18.28
CA ASN A 111 3.75 1.55 18.81
C ASN A 111 4.94 0.79 18.19
N ARG A 112 5.86 1.48 17.49
CA ARG A 112 7.07 0.88 16.94
C ARG A 112 7.94 0.31 18.07
N LYS A 113 8.50 -0.89 17.86
CA LYS A 113 9.25 -1.64 18.89
C LYS A 113 10.51 -0.89 19.34
N GLN A 114 11.20 -0.26 18.39
CA GLN A 114 12.44 0.46 18.66
C GLN A 114 12.15 1.94 18.92
N GLN A 115 12.71 2.49 20.00
CA GLN A 115 12.49 3.89 20.38
C GLN A 115 12.88 4.88 19.27
N ARG A 116 13.94 4.59 18.49
CA ARG A 116 14.38 5.42 17.36
C ARG A 116 13.41 5.46 16.17
N ASP A 117 12.51 4.48 16.11
CA ASP A 117 11.56 4.32 15.01
C ASP A 117 10.17 4.86 15.38
N LYS A 118 9.95 5.27 16.63
CA LYS A 118 8.68 5.86 17.05
C LYS A 118 8.38 7.15 16.30
N GLY A 119 7.12 7.39 16.02
CA GLY A 119 6.66 8.47 15.14
C GLY A 119 6.87 8.18 13.65
N GLN A 120 7.36 7.00 13.27
CA GLN A 120 7.49 6.57 11.87
C GLN A 120 6.60 5.35 11.64
N ALA A 121 5.42 5.55 11.06
CA ALA A 121 4.45 4.48 10.80
C ALA A 121 5.00 3.37 9.90
N LEU A 122 5.91 3.74 8.99
CA LEU A 122 6.54 2.83 8.04
C LEU A 122 8.07 2.88 8.14
N ALA A 123 8.76 1.90 7.57
CA ALA A 123 10.21 1.95 7.48
C ALA A 123 10.67 2.86 6.33
N GLY A 124 11.63 3.75 6.59
CA GLY A 124 12.13 4.75 5.62
C GLY A 124 12.63 4.15 4.31
N ASN A 125 13.81 3.52 4.31
CA ASN A 125 14.38 2.95 3.10
C ASN A 125 14.32 1.43 3.15
N ILE A 126 13.25 0.84 2.62
CA ILE A 126 13.22 -0.60 2.38
C ILE A 126 13.83 -0.84 1.02
N ARG A 127 15.12 -1.17 0.99
CA ARG A 127 15.61 -2.04 -0.07
C ARG A 127 15.16 -3.44 0.34
N LEU A 128 14.38 -4.13 -0.48
CA LEU A 128 14.08 -5.56 -0.32
C LEU A 128 15.41 -6.34 -0.45
N ARG A 129 16.27 -6.28 0.58
CA ARG A 129 17.62 -6.86 0.56
C ARG A 129 17.64 -8.17 1.32
N GLY A 130 18.20 -9.18 0.65
CA GLY A 130 18.92 -10.33 1.22
C GLY A 130 18.12 -11.40 1.97
N LYS A 131 17.06 -11.04 2.69
CA LYS A 131 16.28 -11.99 3.50
C LYS A 131 14.83 -12.16 3.07
N ILE A 132 14.35 -11.30 2.18
CA ILE A 132 13.08 -11.55 1.47
C ILE A 132 13.50 -12.05 0.09
N ALA A 133 13.37 -13.35 -0.13
CA ALA A 133 13.73 -13.97 -1.40
C ALA A 133 12.47 -14.09 -2.26
N LYS A 134 12.58 -13.74 -3.54
CA LYS A 134 11.58 -14.17 -4.51
C LYS A 134 11.78 -15.67 -4.73
N GLU A 135 10.76 -16.48 -4.51
CA GLU A 135 10.86 -17.89 -4.91
C GLU A 135 10.92 -17.97 -6.44
N PRO A 136 11.72 -18.91 -7.02
CA PRO A 136 11.59 -19.23 -8.44
C PRO A 136 10.13 -19.63 -8.68
N ALA A 137 9.48 -18.98 -9.65
CA ALA A 137 8.05 -19.00 -9.85
C ALA A 137 7.46 -20.42 -9.88
N LYS A 138 7.07 -20.97 -8.72
CA LYS A 138 6.22 -22.15 -8.64
C LYS A 138 4.79 -21.68 -8.75
N ALA A 139 4.21 -21.80 -9.95
CA ALA A 139 2.80 -21.63 -10.34
C ALA A 139 2.08 -20.32 -9.94
N THR A 140 2.36 -19.70 -8.80
CA THR A 140 1.59 -18.63 -8.17
C THR A 140 1.73 -17.29 -8.89
N CYS A 141 2.94 -16.87 -9.26
CA CYS A 141 3.15 -15.58 -9.92
C CYS A 141 2.65 -15.55 -11.38
N GLU A 142 2.80 -16.65 -12.13
CA GLU A 142 2.15 -16.80 -13.44
C GLU A 142 0.63 -16.89 -13.32
N THR A 143 0.10 -17.61 -12.32
CA THR A 143 -1.34 -17.64 -12.04
C THR A 143 -1.87 -16.23 -11.74
N ILE A 144 -1.15 -15.42 -10.96
CA ILE A 144 -1.50 -14.02 -10.68
C ILE A 144 -1.47 -13.18 -11.96
N ARG A 145 -0.43 -13.31 -12.79
CA ARG A 145 -0.35 -12.63 -14.10
C ARG A 145 -1.53 -12.99 -15.00
N LEU A 146 -1.86 -14.27 -15.11
CA LEU A 146 -2.99 -14.76 -15.93
C LEU A 146 -4.34 -14.28 -15.37
N LYS A 147 -4.49 -14.25 -14.05
CA LYS A 147 -5.70 -13.74 -13.40
C LYS A 147 -5.87 -12.24 -13.65
N LEU A 148 -4.80 -11.46 -13.54
CA LEU A 148 -4.83 -10.02 -13.85
C LEU A 148 -5.17 -9.74 -15.32
N LEU A 149 -4.53 -10.45 -16.26
CA LEU A 149 -4.80 -10.30 -17.69
C LEU A 149 -6.27 -10.63 -18.00
N LYS A 150 -6.81 -11.72 -17.46
CA LYS A 150 -8.21 -12.10 -17.68
C LYS A 150 -9.22 -11.17 -17.01
N THR A 151 -8.90 -10.63 -15.83
CA THR A 151 -9.83 -9.77 -15.08
C THR A 151 -9.79 -8.30 -15.53
N TYR A 152 -8.64 -7.77 -15.96
CA TYR A 152 -8.45 -6.33 -16.21
C TYR A 152 -8.03 -5.96 -17.64
N MET A 153 -7.66 -6.94 -18.48
CA MET A 153 -7.46 -6.75 -19.92
C MET A 153 -8.18 -7.86 -20.70
N PRO A 154 -9.53 -7.97 -20.59
CA PRO A 154 -10.25 -8.89 -21.46
C PRO A 154 -9.94 -8.48 -22.90
N VAL A 155 -9.26 -9.35 -23.64
CA VAL A 155 -9.10 -9.19 -25.08
C VAL A 155 -10.52 -9.23 -25.63
N PRO A 156 -11.03 -8.15 -26.27
CA PRO A 156 -12.35 -8.20 -26.86
C PRO A 156 -12.34 -9.33 -27.88
N GLU A 157 -13.26 -10.28 -27.74
CA GLU A 157 -13.45 -11.33 -28.75
C GLU A 157 -13.66 -10.62 -30.09
N ALA A 158 -12.76 -10.89 -31.04
CA ALA A 158 -12.86 -10.34 -32.39
C ALA A 158 -14.20 -10.80 -32.98
N ARG A 159 -15.08 -9.83 -33.26
CA ARG A 159 -16.29 -10.04 -34.06
C ARG A 159 -15.94 -10.25 -35.53
#